data_AF-A0A7V8YQG7-F1
#
_entry.id   AF-A0A7V8YQG7-F1
#
_cell.length_a   1.000
_cell.length_b   1.000
_cell.length_c   1.000
_cell.angle_alpha   90.00
_cell.angle_beta   90.00
_cell.angle_gamma   90.00
#
_symmetry.space_group_name_H-M   'P 1'
#
loop_
_entity.id
_entity.type
_entity.pdbx_description
1 polymer ?
#
loop_
_entity_poly.entity_id
_entity_poly.type
_entity_poly.pdbx_seq_one_letter_code
_entity_poly.pdbx_strand_id
1 'polypeptide(L)' 'MKEKDDALSGPRVDLRPLKSTDFEKWRAVRERSREWLEPWEPLPDPTSPDPATDPDAFKARCGA' A
#
# COMPACT_ATOMS: atom_id res chain seq x y z
N MET A 1 28.82 3.47 -4.50
CA MET A 1 27.72 2.96 -3.65
C MET A 1 26.84 2.12 -4.55
N LYS A 2 26.67 0.83 -4.27
CA LYS A 2 25.77 -0.02 -5.06
C LYS A 2 24.38 0.14 -4.45
N GLU A 3 23.45 0.71 -5.21
CA GLU A 3 22.05 0.80 -4.80
C GLU A 3 21.56 -0.62 -4.53
N LYS A 4 20.91 -0.83 -3.38
CA LYS A 4 20.40 -2.14 -2.99
C LYS A 4 19.11 -2.34 -3.78
N ASP A 5 19.10 -3.28 -4.73
CA ASP A 5 17.86 -3.69 -5.38
C ASP A 5 16.98 -4.39 -4.34
N ASP A 6 16.07 -3.63 -3.73
CA ASP A 6 15.09 -4.14 -2.75
C ASP A 6 13.91 -4.87 -3.43
N ALA A 7 14.04 -5.16 -4.73
CA ALA A 7 13.06 -5.90 -5.51
C ALA A 7 13.38 -7.40 -5.51
N LEU A 8 12.35 -8.23 -5.32
CA LEU A 8 12.42 -9.68 -5.42
C LEU A 8 11.55 -10.14 -6.59
N SER A 9 12.16 -10.84 -7.55
CA SER A 9 11.47 -11.35 -8.73
C SER A 9 11.38 -12.88 -8.70
N GLY A 10 10.17 -13.39 -8.88
CA GLY A 10 9.88 -14.81 -9.09
C GLY A 10 9.31 -15.08 -10.48
N PRO A 11 8.95 -16.34 -10.82
CA PRO A 11 8.51 -16.69 -12.17
C PRO A 11 7.21 -16.00 -12.65
N ARG A 12 6.38 -15.49 -11.74
CA ARG A 12 5.09 -14.83 -12.04
C ARG A 12 4.79 -13.60 -11.19
N VAL A 13 5.61 -13.36 -10.17
CA VAL A 13 5.32 -12.36 -9.12
C VAL A 13 6.58 -11.58 -8.87
N ASP A 14 6.44 -10.27 -8.91
CA ASP A 14 7.46 -9.31 -8.51
C ASP A 14 7.02 -8.60 -7.25
N LEU A 15 7.93 -8.51 -6.29
CA LEU A 15 7.78 -7.72 -5.07
C LEU A 15 8.78 -6.57 -5.14
N ARG A 16 8.32 -5.37 -4.80
CA ARG A 16 9.15 -4.17 -4.77
C ARG A 16 8.64 -3.21 -3.70
N PRO A 17 9.46 -2.26 -3.26
CA PRO A 17 8.98 -1.17 -2.41
C PRO A 17 7.78 -0.44 -3.02
N LEU A 18 6.89 0.00 -2.14
CA LEU A 18 5.71 0.79 -2.50
C LEU A 18 6.16 2.16 -3.00
N LYS A 19 5.57 2.62 -4.10
CA LYS A 19 5.84 3.94 -4.68
C LYS A 19 4.58 4.80 -4.60
N SER A 20 4.75 6.12 -4.51
CA SER A 20 3.62 7.06 -4.50
C SER A 20 2.71 6.92 -5.73
N THR A 21 3.28 6.52 -6.87
CA THR A 21 2.55 6.27 -8.12
C THR A 21 1.65 5.04 -8.08
N ASP A 22 1.72 4.22 -7.03
CA ASP A 22 0.86 3.03 -6.86
C ASP A 22 -0.52 3.36 -6.28
N PHE A 23 -0.73 4.59 -5.79
CA PHE A 23 -1.90 5.00 -5.01
C PHE A 23 -3.23 4.57 -5.66
N GLU A 24 -3.47 4.96 -6.91
CA GLU A 24 -4.75 4.67 -7.59
C GLU A 24 -5.04 3.17 -7.71
N LYS A 25 -4.01 2.38 -8.07
CA LYS A 25 -4.17 0.92 -8.20
C LYS A 25 -4.38 0.26 -6.85
N TRP A 26 -3.64 0.70 -5.83
CA TRP A 26 -3.75 0.19 -4.49
C TRP A 26 -5.12 0.53 -3.87
N ARG A 27 -5.60 1.78 -4.00
CA ARG A 27 -6.93 2.23 -3.60
C ARG A 27 -8.03 1.37 -4.22
N ALA A 28 -7.96 1.15 -5.53
CA ALA A 28 -8.97 0.36 -6.23
C ALA A 28 -9.06 -1.08 -5.72
N VAL A 29 -7.94 -1.70 -5.31
CA VAL A 29 -7.94 -3.02 -4.68
C VAL A 29 -8.58 -2.96 -3.28
N ARG A 30 -8.20 -1.97 -2.46
CA ARG A 30 -8.76 -1.77 -1.11
C ARG A 30 -10.28 -1.59 -1.15
N GLU A 31 -10.78 -0.75 -2.05
CA GLU A 31 -12.21 -0.47 -2.19
C GLU A 31 -13.00 -1.71 -2.60
N ARG A 32 -12.54 -2.44 -3.62
CA ARG A 32 -13.22 -3.68 -4.08
C ARG A 32 -13.21 -4.80 -3.05
N SER A 33 -12.19 -4.84 -2.19
CA SER A 33 -12.01 -5.89 -1.19
C SER A 33 -12.48 -5.47 0.21
N ARG A 34 -13.04 -4.26 0.37
CA ARG A 34 -13.35 -3.67 1.69
C ARG A 34 -14.18 -4.60 2.57
N GLU A 35 -15.33 -5.04 2.08
CA GLU A 35 -16.26 -5.89 2.85
C GLU A 35 -15.62 -7.20 3.31
N TRP A 36 -14.68 -7.73 2.53
CA TRP A 36 -13.97 -8.96 2.88
C TRP A 36 -12.81 -8.72 3.85
N LEU A 37 -12.10 -7.60 3.72
CA LEU A 37 -10.93 -7.26 4.54
C LEU A 37 -11.33 -6.72 5.92
N GLU A 38 -12.39 -5.92 6.00
CA GLU A 38 -12.78 -5.16 7.20
C GLU A 38 -12.88 -6.01 8.49
N PRO A 39 -13.44 -7.25 8.49
CA PRO A 39 -13.48 -8.08 9.70
C PRO A 39 -12.10 -8.53 10.22
N TRP A 40 -11.08 -8.47 9.38
CA TRP A 40 -9.73 -8.96 9.67
C TRP A 40 -8.70 -7.85 9.85
N GLU A 41 -9.06 -6.60 9.55
CA GLU A 41 -8.16 -5.47 9.67
C GLU A 41 -8.21 -4.84 11.07
N PRO A 42 -7.09 -4.25 11.52
CA PRO A 42 -7.12 -3.40 12.70
C PRO A 42 -8.18 -2.31 12.55
N LEU A 43 -8.87 -1.99 13.64
CA LEU A 43 -9.80 -0.86 13.66
C LEU A 43 -9.05 0.43 13.30
N PRO A 44 -9.60 1.27 12.42
CA PRO A 44 -8.96 2.54 12.05
C PRO A 44 -8.75 3.43 13.27
N ASP A 45 -7.59 4.08 13.35
CA ASP A 45 -7.39 5.15 14.31
C ASP A 45 -8.21 6.37 13.85
N PRO A 46 -9.16 6.88 14.66
CA PRO A 46 -10.06 7.96 14.26
C PRO A 46 -9.35 9.30 14.05
N THR A 47 -8.11 9.44 14.52
CA THR A 47 -7.30 10.66 14.39
C THR A 47 -6.33 10.63 13.22
N SER A 48 -6.07 9.44 12.65
CA SER A 48 -5.15 9.27 11.54
C SER A 48 -5.89 9.22 10.19
N PRO A 49 -5.38 9.89 9.14
CA PRO A 49 -5.96 9.81 7.82
C PRO A 49 -5.85 8.39 7.24
N ASP A 50 -6.94 7.88 6.66
CA ASP A 50 -6.96 6.56 6.03
C ASP A 50 -6.15 6.59 4.72
N PRO A 51 -5.06 5.82 4.61
CA PRO A 51 -4.28 5.77 3.38
C PRO A 51 -5.12 5.33 2.17
N ALA A 52 -6.23 4.59 2.35
CA ALA A 52 -7.16 4.17 1.29
C ALA A 52 -7.86 5.35 0.61
N THR A 53 -7.99 6.48 1.29
CA THR A 53 -8.72 7.65 0.77
C THR A 53 -7.87 8.91 0.69
N ASP A 54 -6.72 8.95 1.36
CA ASP A 54 -5.81 10.09 1.43
C ASP A 54 -4.45 9.77 0.75
N PRO A 55 -4.13 10.41 -0.40
CA PRO A 55 -2.87 10.19 -1.11
C PRO A 55 -1.63 10.56 -0.31
N ASP A 56 -1.69 11.58 0.55
CA ASP A 56 -0.55 12.04 1.35
C ASP A 56 -0.28 11.06 2.50
N ALA A 57 -1.34 10.53 3.12
CA ALA A 57 -1.24 9.45 4.10
C ALA A 57 -0.65 8.17 3.48
N PHE A 58 -1.04 7.82 2.25
CA PHE A 58 -0.43 6.72 1.51
C PHE A 58 1.05 6.99 1.19
N LYS A 59 1.38 8.21 0.74
CA LYS A 59 2.75 8.59 0.42
C LYS A 59 3.69 8.50 1.62
N ALA A 60 3.20 8.80 2.83
CA ALA A 60 3.96 8.62 4.07
C ALA A 60 4.38 7.15 4.33
N ARG A 61 3.70 6.18 3.71
CA ARG A 61 4.04 4.75 3.78
C ARG A 61 5.02 4.31 2.66
N CYS A 62 5.27 5.16 1.67
CA CYS A 62 6.16 4.84 0.56
C CYS A 62 7.62 5.12 0.97
N GLY A 63 8.50 4.12 0.84
CA GLY A 63 9.92 4.27 1.18
C GLY A 63 10.27 4.18 2.67
N ALA A 64 9.35 3.64 3.48
CA ALA A 64 9.61 3.22 4.86
C ALA A 64 10.38 1.89 4.93
#